data_AF-A0A933V4S9-F1
#
_entry.id   AF-A0A933V4S9-F1
#
_cell.length_a   1.000
_cell.length_b   1.000
_cell.length_c   1.000
_cell.angle_alpha   90.00
_cell.angle_beta   90.00
_cell.angle_gamma   90.00
#
_symmetry.space_group_name_H-M   'P 1'
#
loop_
_entity.id
_entity.type
_entity.pdbx_description
1 polymer ?
#
loop_
_entity_poly.entity_id
_entity_poly.type
_entity_poly.pdbx_seq_one_letter_code
_entity_poly.pdbx_strand_id
1 'polypeptide(L)'
;MKLIRYAGILLALACAAGYSTAALAQPAAKDLILKGDAKCTGCHDEADEPTGRATMLELNPGVLAIATTKHGVKGDARTPTCTDCHGESDNHRGYKGKDKPPAPDRSFRKATETPAVERNQACLACHKGENRTHWEGSQHAANDVACNSCHQVHAEHDKVRNKKTQSEVCFTCHKEQRAETHRISTHPLAAGKMACSDCHNSHGSAGPKLVKKNTLNETCYSCHAEKRGPYLWEHQPVTEDCSSCHKPHGSNLSPLLKARSPFMCSECHDGPHNSKAPYGPVAAGYQGGYVGTNPTENAGGRGCLNCHSMIHGSNHPAGALLHR
;
A
#
# COMPACT_ATOMS: atom_id res chain seq x y z
N MET A 1 -4.30 19.74 -112.17
CA MET A 1 -2.94 19.66 -111.60
C MET A 1 -3.03 18.96 -110.25
N LYS A 2 -2.11 18.02 -110.01
CA LYS A 2 -2.03 17.01 -108.94
C LYS A 2 -2.42 17.53 -107.54
N LEU A 3 -3.06 16.68 -106.73
CA LEU A 3 -2.40 16.08 -105.55
C LEU A 3 -3.25 14.97 -104.91
N ILE A 4 -2.60 13.81 -104.82
CA ILE A 4 -2.98 12.56 -104.16
C ILE A 4 -2.81 12.72 -102.64
N ARG A 5 -3.66 12.09 -101.80
CA ARG A 5 -3.19 11.49 -100.54
C ARG A 5 -4.15 10.42 -99.99
N TYR A 6 -3.51 9.36 -99.52
CA TYR A 6 -3.99 8.03 -99.22
C TYR A 6 -4.71 7.90 -97.87
N ALA A 7 -5.63 6.94 -97.81
CA ALA A 7 -6.24 6.42 -96.60
C ALA A 7 -5.22 5.63 -95.75
N GLY A 8 -5.16 5.93 -94.45
CA GLY A 8 -4.35 5.23 -93.46
C GLY A 8 -5.23 4.62 -92.37
N ILE A 9 -5.17 3.30 -92.26
CA ILE A 9 -5.85 2.44 -91.28
C ILE A 9 -5.21 2.64 -89.91
N LEU A 10 -6.01 3.00 -88.89
CA LEU A 10 -5.59 3.09 -87.49
C LEU A 10 -5.74 1.72 -86.82
N LEU A 11 -4.62 1.03 -86.62
CA LEU A 11 -4.49 -0.17 -85.80
C LEU A 11 -4.21 0.26 -84.35
N ALA A 12 -5.18 0.07 -83.45
CA ALA A 12 -5.00 0.34 -82.02
C ALA A 12 -4.26 -0.84 -81.36
N LEU A 13 -2.97 -0.66 -81.06
CA LEU A 13 -2.21 -1.57 -80.19
C LEU A 13 -2.51 -1.26 -78.72
N ALA A 14 -3.06 -2.25 -78.01
CA ALA A 14 -3.20 -2.23 -76.56
C ALA A 14 -1.83 -2.43 -75.88
N CYS A 15 -1.39 -1.46 -75.08
CA CYS A 15 -0.32 -1.64 -74.10
C CYS A 15 -0.94 -1.67 -72.70
N ALA A 16 -1.15 -2.87 -72.16
CA ALA A 16 -1.47 -3.08 -70.75
C ALA A 16 -0.17 -2.93 -69.94
N ALA A 17 0.04 -1.76 -69.35
CA ALA A 17 1.07 -1.57 -68.33
C ALA A 17 0.61 -2.24 -67.04
N GLY A 18 1.13 -3.44 -66.77
CA GLY A 18 0.94 -4.13 -65.50
C GLY A 18 1.66 -3.38 -64.38
N TYR A 19 0.92 -2.62 -63.58
CA TYR A 19 1.40 -2.12 -62.29
C TYR A 19 1.47 -3.31 -61.32
N SER A 20 2.66 -3.88 -61.13
CA SER A 20 2.90 -4.75 -59.99
C SER A 20 2.80 -3.93 -58.71
N THR A 21 1.73 -4.13 -57.96
CA THR A 21 1.64 -3.72 -56.56
C THR A 21 2.58 -4.59 -55.75
N ALA A 22 3.86 -4.22 -55.71
CA ALA A 22 4.77 -4.74 -54.70
C ALA A 22 4.20 -4.31 -53.34
N ALA A 23 3.59 -5.26 -52.63
CA ALA A 23 3.17 -5.06 -51.25
C ALA A 23 4.42 -4.68 -50.45
N LEU A 24 4.45 -3.43 -49.96
CA LEU A 24 5.46 -2.99 -49.00
C LEU A 24 5.38 -3.93 -47.81
N ALA A 25 6.41 -4.76 -47.63
CA ALA A 25 6.55 -5.60 -46.45
C ALA A 25 6.53 -4.69 -45.23
N GLN A 26 5.56 -4.93 -44.32
CA GLN A 26 5.53 -4.24 -43.04
C GLN A 26 6.86 -4.48 -42.32
N PRO A 27 7.49 -3.44 -41.75
CA PRO A 27 8.73 -3.61 -41.00
C PRO A 27 8.49 -4.62 -39.88
N ALA A 28 9.43 -5.57 -39.72
CA ALA A 28 9.36 -6.57 -38.67
C ALA A 28 9.18 -5.88 -37.31
N ALA A 29 8.20 -6.33 -36.53
CA ALA A 29 7.94 -5.81 -35.20
C ALA A 29 9.22 -5.94 -34.37
N LYS A 30 9.70 -4.83 -33.80
CA LYS A 30 10.90 -4.78 -32.96
C LYS A 30 10.50 -4.76 -31.51
N ASP A 31 11.29 -5.41 -30.67
CA ASP A 31 11.12 -5.31 -29.23
C ASP A 31 11.33 -3.86 -28.78
N LEU A 32 10.32 -3.23 -28.18
CA LEU A 32 10.39 -1.84 -27.76
C LEU A 32 10.93 -1.73 -26.33
N ILE A 33 10.43 -2.52 -25.38
CA ILE A 33 10.66 -2.37 -23.94
C ILE A 33 11.27 -3.63 -23.30
N LEU A 34 10.68 -4.80 -23.50
CA LEU A 34 11.05 -6.09 -22.92
C LEU A 34 11.47 -7.07 -24.02
N LYS A 35 12.22 -8.11 -23.66
CA LYS A 35 12.62 -9.16 -24.62
C LYS A 35 11.38 -9.92 -25.09
N GLY A 36 11.22 -10.09 -26.40
CA GLY A 36 10.09 -10.79 -27.02
C GLY A 36 8.76 -10.03 -26.93
N ASP A 37 8.79 -8.73 -26.64
CA ASP A 37 7.58 -7.92 -26.53
C ASP A 37 7.05 -7.42 -27.87
N ALA A 38 7.78 -7.59 -28.98
CA ALA A 38 7.36 -7.23 -30.34
C ALA A 38 5.95 -7.73 -30.68
N LYS A 39 5.56 -8.90 -30.11
CA LYS A 39 4.21 -9.50 -30.28
C LYS A 39 3.09 -8.70 -29.60
N CYS A 40 3.42 -7.82 -28.68
CA CYS A 40 2.51 -6.94 -27.95
C CYS A 40 2.68 -5.49 -28.40
N THR A 41 3.92 -5.05 -28.56
CA THR A 41 4.30 -3.66 -28.89
C THR A 41 4.06 -3.29 -30.35
N GLY A 42 3.76 -4.28 -31.21
CA GLY A 42 3.23 -4.03 -32.55
C GLY A 42 1.83 -3.38 -32.55
N CYS A 43 1.08 -3.50 -31.45
CA CYS A 43 -0.24 -2.89 -31.28
C CYS A 43 -0.29 -1.89 -30.11
N HIS A 44 0.60 -2.01 -29.12
CA HIS A 44 0.70 -1.14 -27.96
C HIS A 44 1.96 -0.27 -28.04
N ASP A 45 1.80 1.04 -28.16
CA ASP A 45 2.92 1.97 -28.32
C ASP A 45 2.93 3.11 -27.27
N GLU A 46 3.87 4.04 -27.40
CA GLU A 46 3.98 5.22 -26.53
C GLU A 46 2.80 6.19 -26.73
N ALA A 47 2.07 6.06 -27.84
CA ALA A 47 0.91 6.85 -28.21
C ALA A 47 -0.42 6.21 -27.78
N ASP A 48 -0.40 5.15 -26.95
CA ASP A 48 -1.56 4.62 -26.21
C ASP A 48 -2.18 5.65 -25.20
N GLU A 49 -2.03 6.95 -25.46
CA GLU A 49 -2.75 8.10 -24.91
C GLU A 49 -3.94 8.49 -25.84
N PRO A 50 -4.94 9.26 -25.35
CA PRO A 50 -6.33 9.14 -25.80
C PRO A 50 -6.63 9.82 -27.16
N THR A 51 -6.45 9.13 -28.29
CA THR A 51 -6.76 9.66 -29.64
C THR A 51 -8.25 9.61 -30.03
N GLY A 52 -9.17 10.00 -29.14
CA GLY A 52 -10.53 10.40 -29.53
C GLY A 52 -11.49 9.33 -30.08
N ARG A 53 -11.13 8.03 -30.04
CA ARG A 53 -12.07 6.90 -30.24
C ARG A 53 -12.29 6.20 -28.90
N ALA A 54 -13.39 6.53 -28.21
CA ALA A 54 -13.82 5.93 -26.93
C ALA A 54 -12.65 5.51 -26.01
N THR A 55 -11.77 6.46 -25.73
CA THR A 55 -10.63 6.32 -24.82
C THR A 55 -11.09 6.79 -23.44
N MET A 56 -11.26 5.87 -22.49
CA MET A 56 -11.69 6.18 -21.12
C MET A 56 -10.55 6.90 -20.40
N LEU A 57 -10.57 8.22 -20.52
CA LEU A 57 -10.08 9.16 -19.51
C LEU A 57 -10.59 8.64 -18.16
N GLU A 58 -9.71 8.03 -17.37
CA GLU A 58 -9.63 8.23 -15.91
C GLU A 58 -8.55 7.41 -15.21
N LEU A 59 -7.96 6.35 -15.77
CA LEU A 59 -6.94 5.57 -15.04
C LEU A 59 -5.88 4.91 -15.95
N ASN A 60 -4.63 5.35 -15.77
CA ASN A 60 -3.34 4.77 -16.22
C ASN A 60 -2.70 5.35 -17.50
N PRO A 61 -1.49 5.97 -17.39
CA PRO A 61 -0.61 6.21 -18.53
C PRO A 61 -0.15 4.86 -19.11
N GLY A 62 0.22 4.85 -20.40
CA GLY A 62 0.33 3.66 -21.26
C GLY A 62 1.01 2.42 -20.66
N VAL A 63 0.62 1.24 -21.17
CA VAL A 63 1.15 -0.08 -20.77
C VAL A 63 2.69 -0.12 -20.73
N LEU A 64 3.35 0.68 -21.58
CA LEU A 64 4.80 0.79 -21.66
C LEU A 64 5.46 1.53 -20.49
N ALA A 65 4.70 2.19 -19.61
CA ALA A 65 5.24 2.82 -18.40
C ALA A 65 5.99 1.83 -17.48
N ILE A 66 5.76 0.52 -17.63
CA ILE A 66 6.55 -0.52 -16.96
C ILE A 66 8.05 -0.43 -17.27
N ALA A 67 8.42 0.14 -18.42
CA ALA A 67 9.79 0.39 -18.87
C ALA A 67 10.63 1.18 -17.85
N THR A 68 9.99 2.11 -17.14
CA THR A 68 10.66 2.99 -16.17
C THR A 68 10.79 2.35 -14.80
N THR A 69 10.23 1.14 -14.62
CA THR A 69 10.28 0.40 -13.37
C THR A 69 11.42 -0.61 -13.35
N LYS A 70 11.62 -1.29 -12.22
CA LYS A 70 12.57 -2.41 -12.12
C LYS A 70 12.22 -3.58 -13.06
N HIS A 71 10.98 -3.67 -13.53
CA HIS A 71 10.55 -4.67 -14.50
C HIS A 71 10.88 -4.29 -15.96
N GLY A 72 11.46 -3.11 -16.22
CA GLY A 72 11.83 -2.65 -17.56
C GLY A 72 13.33 -2.67 -17.87
N VAL A 73 14.16 -3.25 -16.99
CA VAL A 73 15.62 -3.15 -17.08
C VAL A 73 16.18 -4.19 -18.07
N LYS A 74 16.27 -3.85 -19.37
CA LYS A 74 16.72 -4.77 -20.45
C LYS A 74 18.00 -5.58 -20.18
N GLY A 75 18.93 -5.03 -19.39
CA GLY A 75 20.19 -5.68 -19.02
C GLY A 75 20.09 -6.70 -17.88
N ASP A 76 18.99 -6.72 -17.11
CA ASP A 76 18.77 -7.71 -16.05
C ASP A 76 18.14 -8.98 -16.66
N ALA A 77 18.76 -10.13 -16.42
CA ALA A 77 18.27 -11.41 -16.91
C ALA A 77 16.93 -11.82 -16.25
N ARG A 78 16.59 -11.24 -15.10
CA ARG A 78 15.35 -11.51 -14.35
C ARG A 78 14.19 -10.62 -14.79
N THR A 79 14.42 -9.70 -15.74
CA THR A 79 13.38 -8.84 -16.27
C THR A 79 12.29 -9.68 -16.94
N PRO A 80 11.03 -9.53 -16.54
CA PRO A 80 9.94 -10.32 -17.11
C PRO A 80 9.62 -9.87 -18.54
N THR A 81 8.81 -10.66 -19.20
CA THR A 81 8.12 -10.38 -20.45
C THR A 81 6.67 -9.99 -20.17
N CYS A 82 5.97 -9.44 -21.16
CA CYS A 82 4.54 -9.14 -21.04
C CYS A 82 3.73 -10.41 -20.69
N THR A 83 4.12 -11.55 -21.25
CA THR A 83 3.42 -12.83 -21.12
C THR A 83 3.63 -13.51 -19.79
N ASP A 84 4.72 -13.22 -19.07
CA ASP A 84 4.92 -13.72 -17.70
C ASP A 84 3.82 -13.22 -16.74
N CYS A 85 3.29 -12.02 -17.01
CA CYS A 85 2.20 -11.42 -16.23
C CYS A 85 0.83 -11.66 -16.87
N HIS A 86 0.71 -11.49 -18.19
CA HIS A 86 -0.58 -11.47 -18.88
C HIS A 86 -1.00 -12.80 -19.52
N GLY A 87 -0.13 -13.81 -19.54
CA GLY A 87 -0.31 -15.02 -20.35
C GLY A 87 -0.08 -14.76 -21.84
N GLU A 88 -0.11 -15.80 -22.67
CA GLU A 88 0.15 -15.68 -24.11
C GLU A 88 -0.89 -14.84 -24.86
N SER A 89 -2.11 -14.76 -24.30
CA SER A 89 -3.17 -13.85 -24.72
C SER A 89 -3.51 -13.98 -26.21
N ASP A 90 -3.57 -15.20 -26.73
CA ASP A 90 -3.74 -15.47 -28.17
C ASP A 90 -5.07 -14.92 -28.72
N ASN A 91 -6.16 -15.02 -27.94
CA ASN A 91 -7.46 -14.45 -28.33
C ASN A 91 -7.42 -12.92 -28.41
N HIS A 92 -6.64 -12.28 -27.54
CA HIS A 92 -6.45 -10.83 -27.53
C HIS A 92 -5.54 -10.38 -28.69
N ARG A 93 -4.38 -11.01 -28.86
CA ARG A 93 -3.41 -10.72 -29.94
C ARG A 93 -3.96 -11.03 -31.32
N GLY A 94 -4.78 -12.08 -31.45
CA GLY A 94 -5.40 -12.51 -32.69
C GLY A 94 -6.65 -11.71 -33.08
N TYR A 95 -7.12 -10.80 -32.22
CA TYR A 95 -8.34 -10.05 -32.46
C TYR A 95 -8.14 -9.03 -33.60
N LYS A 96 -8.96 -9.16 -34.66
CA LYS A 96 -8.98 -8.26 -35.83
C LYS A 96 -10.32 -7.55 -36.02
N GLY A 97 -11.21 -7.63 -35.03
CA GLY A 97 -12.52 -7.01 -35.09
C GLY A 97 -12.47 -5.49 -34.92
N LYS A 98 -13.58 -4.82 -35.22
CA LYS A 98 -13.72 -3.35 -35.05
C LYS A 98 -14.20 -2.96 -33.65
N ASP A 99 -14.69 -3.92 -32.88
CA ASP A 99 -15.19 -3.71 -31.53
C ASP A 99 -14.07 -3.83 -30.51
N LYS A 100 -14.41 -3.77 -29.22
CA LYS A 100 -13.44 -3.88 -28.14
C LYS A 100 -12.81 -5.29 -28.15
N PRO A 101 -11.47 -5.41 -28.15
CA PRO A 101 -10.81 -6.72 -28.07
C PRO A 101 -11.14 -7.41 -26.74
N PRO A 102 -11.14 -8.77 -26.71
CA PRO A 102 -11.22 -9.50 -25.45
C PRO A 102 -10.06 -9.12 -24.53
N ALA A 103 -10.23 -9.32 -23.23
CA ALA A 103 -9.15 -9.07 -22.27
C ALA A 103 -7.97 -10.04 -22.50
N PRO A 104 -6.74 -9.66 -22.12
CA PRO A 104 -5.63 -10.62 -21.99
C PRO A 104 -6.01 -11.78 -21.07
N ASP A 105 -5.36 -12.94 -21.22
CA ASP A 105 -5.69 -14.15 -20.44
C ASP A 105 -5.69 -13.85 -18.94
N ARG A 106 -4.68 -13.09 -18.49
CA ARG A 106 -4.62 -12.53 -17.15
C ARG A 106 -4.75 -11.02 -17.19
N SER A 107 -5.86 -10.52 -16.67
CA SER A 107 -6.13 -9.08 -16.58
C SER A 107 -6.03 -8.59 -15.13
N PHE A 108 -5.41 -7.42 -14.96
CA PHE A 108 -5.25 -6.75 -13.67
C PHE A 108 -6.16 -5.52 -13.53
N ARG A 109 -7.12 -5.34 -14.45
CA ARG A 109 -8.11 -4.26 -14.39
C ARG A 109 -9.08 -4.50 -13.22
N LYS A 110 -9.73 -3.43 -12.75
CA LYS A 110 -10.67 -3.49 -11.62
C LYS A 110 -11.86 -4.42 -11.87
N ALA A 111 -12.42 -4.41 -13.08
CA ALA A 111 -13.52 -5.29 -13.49
C ALA A 111 -12.97 -6.45 -14.34
N THR A 112 -12.27 -7.37 -13.70
CA THR A 112 -11.69 -8.55 -14.34
C THR A 112 -12.31 -9.83 -13.80
N GLU A 113 -12.48 -10.82 -14.67
CA GLU A 113 -12.88 -12.18 -14.30
C GLU A 113 -11.69 -13.00 -13.77
N THR A 114 -10.45 -12.52 -13.91
CA THR A 114 -9.26 -13.21 -13.42
C THR A 114 -9.25 -13.23 -11.88
N PRO A 115 -9.28 -14.40 -11.22
CA PRO A 115 -9.32 -14.49 -9.76
C PRO A 115 -8.09 -13.85 -9.09
N ALA A 116 -8.25 -13.37 -7.85
CA ALA A 116 -7.16 -12.77 -7.09
C ALA A 116 -5.96 -13.72 -6.92
N VAL A 117 -6.21 -15.00 -6.66
CA VAL A 117 -5.15 -16.02 -6.53
C VAL A 117 -4.30 -16.12 -7.79
N GLU A 118 -4.92 -16.14 -8.97
CA GLU A 118 -4.20 -16.22 -10.25
C GLU A 118 -3.38 -14.95 -10.53
N ARG A 119 -3.96 -13.77 -10.24
CA ARG A 119 -3.25 -12.48 -10.34
C ARG A 119 -2.04 -12.44 -9.39
N ASN A 120 -2.21 -12.88 -8.16
CA ASN A 120 -1.14 -12.95 -7.16
C ASN A 120 -0.04 -13.93 -7.59
N GLN A 121 -0.40 -15.06 -8.18
CA GLN A 121 0.55 -16.07 -8.62
C GLN A 121 1.50 -15.55 -9.71
N ALA A 122 1.10 -14.57 -10.54
CA ALA A 122 1.99 -13.92 -11.51
C ALA A 122 3.15 -13.22 -10.80
N CYS A 123 2.84 -12.51 -9.71
CA CYS A 123 3.85 -11.83 -8.92
C CYS A 123 4.67 -12.82 -8.09
N LEU A 124 3.99 -13.78 -7.44
CA LEU A 124 4.61 -14.74 -6.52
C LEU A 124 5.51 -15.77 -7.22
N ALA A 125 5.35 -15.98 -8.53
CA ALA A 125 6.30 -16.78 -9.31
C ALA A 125 7.75 -16.27 -9.14
N CYS A 126 7.95 -14.97 -8.95
CA CYS A 126 9.25 -14.34 -8.71
C CYS A 126 9.40 -13.74 -7.29
N HIS A 127 8.31 -13.31 -6.64
CA HIS A 127 8.36 -12.50 -5.40
C HIS A 127 8.04 -13.24 -4.09
N LYS A 128 8.06 -14.57 -4.03
CA LYS A 128 7.73 -15.35 -2.81
C LYS A 128 8.63 -15.13 -1.58
N GLY A 129 9.78 -14.46 -1.72
CA GLY A 129 10.77 -14.30 -0.64
C GLY A 129 10.61 -13.07 0.26
N GLU A 130 11.54 -12.96 1.21
CA GLU A 130 11.70 -11.84 2.16
C GLU A 130 10.42 -11.52 2.93
N ASN A 131 9.83 -10.34 2.67
CA ASN A 131 8.65 -9.86 3.36
C ASN A 131 7.36 -10.60 2.95
N ARG A 132 7.37 -11.52 1.96
CA ARG A 132 6.16 -12.23 1.49
C ARG A 132 6.11 -13.71 1.87
N THR A 133 7.01 -14.17 2.73
CA THR A 133 7.04 -15.58 3.18
C THR A 133 5.79 -16.03 3.92
N HIS A 134 5.03 -15.07 4.47
CA HIS A 134 3.77 -15.32 5.19
C HIS A 134 2.53 -14.92 4.37
N TRP A 135 2.68 -14.70 3.06
CA TRP A 135 1.57 -14.21 2.21
C TRP A 135 0.37 -15.12 2.23
N GLU A 136 0.56 -16.42 2.00
CA GLU A 136 -0.51 -17.40 1.89
C GLU A 136 -1.36 -17.52 3.16
N GLY A 137 -0.81 -17.19 4.33
CA GLY A 137 -1.51 -17.16 5.61
C GLY A 137 -1.93 -15.76 6.08
N SER A 138 -1.70 -14.73 5.28
CA SER A 138 -1.98 -13.34 5.66
C SER A 138 -3.47 -13.02 5.57
N GLN A 139 -3.91 -12.05 6.37
CA GLN A 139 -5.28 -11.56 6.34
C GLN A 139 -5.64 -10.95 4.97
N HIS A 140 -4.69 -10.34 4.26
CA HIS A 140 -4.96 -9.83 2.92
C HIS A 140 -5.19 -10.95 1.90
N ALA A 141 -4.36 -11.98 1.91
CA ALA A 141 -4.57 -13.14 1.02
C ALA A 141 -5.89 -13.87 1.34
N ALA A 142 -6.20 -14.05 2.63
CA ALA A 142 -7.43 -14.70 3.07
C ALA A 142 -8.71 -13.92 2.76
N ASN A 143 -8.60 -12.62 2.42
CA ASN A 143 -9.71 -11.76 2.01
C ASN A 143 -9.65 -11.40 0.51
N ASP A 144 -9.04 -12.27 -0.31
CA ASP A 144 -8.97 -12.13 -1.77
C ASP A 144 -8.36 -10.81 -2.28
N VAL A 145 -7.50 -10.18 -1.47
CA VAL A 145 -6.79 -8.97 -1.90
C VAL A 145 -5.70 -9.36 -2.90
N ALA A 146 -5.77 -8.78 -4.09
CA ALA A 146 -4.75 -8.96 -5.11
C ALA A 146 -3.59 -7.96 -4.97
N CYS A 147 -2.37 -8.33 -5.37
CA CYS A 147 -1.19 -7.47 -5.30
C CYS A 147 -1.42 -6.13 -6.03
N ASN A 148 -2.07 -6.18 -7.19
CA ASN A 148 -2.41 -5.03 -8.02
C ASN A 148 -3.54 -4.15 -7.45
N SER A 149 -4.17 -4.53 -6.34
CA SER A 149 -5.09 -3.65 -5.60
C SER A 149 -4.33 -2.56 -4.82
N CYS A 150 -3.05 -2.79 -4.51
CA CYS A 150 -2.20 -1.82 -3.84
C CYS A 150 -1.03 -1.33 -4.72
N HIS A 151 -0.44 -2.24 -5.49
CA HIS A 151 0.70 -1.95 -6.35
C HIS A 151 0.27 -1.58 -7.76
N GLN A 152 0.93 -0.55 -8.32
CA GLN A 152 0.76 -0.16 -9.72
C GLN A 152 2.09 -0.39 -10.47
N VAL A 153 2.08 -1.33 -11.42
CA VAL A 153 3.29 -1.75 -12.16
C VAL A 153 3.45 -1.01 -13.50
N HIS A 154 2.35 -0.56 -14.10
CA HIS A 154 2.36 0.31 -15.29
C HIS A 154 2.34 1.78 -14.86
N ALA A 155 3.20 2.13 -13.92
CA ALA A 155 3.40 3.49 -13.48
C ALA A 155 4.85 3.65 -13.01
N GLU A 156 5.45 4.77 -13.34
CA GLU A 156 6.79 5.13 -12.88
C GLU A 156 6.87 5.12 -11.33
N HIS A 157 5.81 5.63 -10.71
CA HIS A 157 5.72 5.79 -9.26
C HIS A 157 4.55 4.98 -8.70
N ASP A 158 4.88 4.02 -7.84
CA ASP A 158 3.91 3.23 -7.11
C ASP A 158 3.62 3.87 -5.75
N LYS A 159 2.38 4.34 -5.56
CA LYS A 159 1.97 5.11 -4.38
C LYS A 159 2.22 4.38 -3.07
N VAL A 160 2.08 3.06 -3.05
CA VAL A 160 2.25 2.26 -1.81
C VAL A 160 3.72 2.16 -1.38
N ARG A 161 4.68 2.42 -2.29
CA ARG A 161 6.12 2.42 -1.98
C ARG A 161 6.64 3.75 -1.42
N ASN A 162 5.86 4.82 -1.49
CA ASN A 162 6.25 6.13 -0.96
C ASN A 162 5.56 6.39 0.39
N LYS A 163 6.35 6.70 1.43
CA LYS A 163 5.85 6.94 2.78
C LYS A 163 4.76 8.02 2.85
N LYS A 164 4.84 9.06 2.02
CA LYS A 164 3.88 10.16 2.01
C LYS A 164 2.51 9.77 1.44
N THR A 165 2.47 8.81 0.53
CA THR A 165 1.25 8.42 -0.19
C THR A 165 0.75 7.02 0.18
N GLN A 166 1.55 6.22 0.89
CA GLN A 166 1.20 4.84 1.25
C GLN A 166 -0.11 4.77 2.04
N SER A 167 -0.30 5.66 3.01
CA SER A 167 -1.49 5.66 3.85
C SER A 167 -2.78 5.84 3.05
N GLU A 168 -2.75 6.61 1.96
CA GLU A 168 -3.92 6.81 1.09
C GLU A 168 -4.42 5.49 0.49
N VAL A 169 -3.50 4.61 0.08
CA VAL A 169 -3.82 3.28 -0.46
C VAL A 169 -4.47 2.42 0.63
N CYS A 170 -3.87 2.38 1.82
CA CYS A 170 -4.40 1.61 2.95
C CYS A 170 -5.80 2.10 3.38
N PHE A 171 -6.01 3.41 3.40
CA PHE A 171 -7.26 4.05 3.85
C PHE A 171 -8.44 3.87 2.90
N THR A 172 -8.23 3.35 1.68
CA THR A 172 -9.32 2.92 0.81
C THR A 172 -10.22 1.89 1.50
N CYS A 173 -9.62 1.01 2.31
CA CYS A 173 -10.31 -0.02 3.10
C CYS A 173 -10.27 0.27 4.61
N HIS A 174 -9.11 0.68 5.16
CA HIS A 174 -8.90 0.88 6.60
C HIS A 174 -9.39 2.24 7.10
N LYS A 175 -10.71 2.45 7.05
CA LYS A 175 -11.35 3.74 7.38
C LYS A 175 -11.28 4.10 8.86
N GLU A 176 -11.28 3.11 9.75
CA GLU A 176 -11.13 3.34 11.19
C GLU A 176 -9.75 3.93 11.50
N GLN A 177 -8.68 3.31 11.00
CA GLN A 177 -7.31 3.79 11.20
C GLN A 177 -7.12 5.18 10.59
N ARG A 178 -7.76 5.45 9.44
CA ARG A 178 -7.81 6.81 8.88
C ARG A 178 -8.34 7.81 9.90
N ALA A 179 -9.47 7.53 10.55
CA ALA A 179 -10.02 8.42 11.57
C ALA A 179 -9.11 8.52 12.82
N GLU A 180 -8.51 7.42 13.25
CA GLU A 180 -7.61 7.38 14.41
C GLU A 180 -6.39 8.28 14.22
N THR A 181 -5.80 8.30 13.03
CA THR A 181 -4.60 9.12 12.73
C THR A 181 -4.85 10.63 12.77
N HIS A 182 -6.11 11.06 12.83
CA HIS A 182 -6.50 12.47 12.97
C HIS A 182 -6.87 12.86 14.42
N ARG A 183 -6.68 11.96 15.38
CA ARG A 183 -6.89 12.27 16.81
C ARG A 183 -5.77 13.16 17.35
N ILE A 184 -5.99 13.68 18.55
CA ILE A 184 -5.09 14.66 19.20
C ILE A 184 -3.69 14.08 19.43
N SER A 185 -3.61 12.82 19.85
CA SER A 185 -2.35 12.11 20.09
C SER A 185 -2.25 10.94 19.13
N THR A 186 -1.35 11.04 18.18
CA THR A 186 -1.15 10.06 17.09
C THR A 186 0.32 9.91 16.79
N HIS A 187 0.68 8.75 16.23
CA HIS A 187 1.93 8.60 15.53
C HIS A 187 1.94 9.51 14.27
N PRO A 188 3.08 10.11 13.87
CA PRO A 188 3.15 11.16 12.85
C PRO A 188 2.98 10.67 11.39
N LEU A 189 1.95 9.84 11.11
CA LEU A 189 1.59 9.38 9.77
C LEU A 189 1.08 10.55 8.90
N ALA A 190 0.19 11.38 9.44
CA ALA A 190 -0.37 12.53 8.72
C ALA A 190 0.70 13.57 8.32
N ALA A 191 1.79 13.65 9.10
CA ALA A 191 2.94 14.49 8.79
C ALA A 191 3.92 13.85 7.79
N GLY A 192 3.65 12.63 7.30
CA GLY A 192 4.49 11.89 6.37
C GLY A 192 5.85 11.47 6.93
N LYS A 193 6.04 11.51 8.26
CA LYS A 193 7.30 11.12 8.93
C LYS A 193 7.41 9.62 9.14
N MET A 194 6.29 8.91 9.09
CA MET A 194 6.19 7.46 9.15
C MET A 194 5.03 6.98 8.32
N ALA A 195 4.99 5.67 8.06
CA ALA A 195 3.94 5.03 7.29
C ALA A 195 3.45 3.76 7.99
N CYS A 196 2.33 3.21 7.53
CA CYS A 196 1.74 1.97 8.07
C CYS A 196 2.75 0.82 8.05
N SER A 197 3.55 0.77 6.98
CA SER A 197 4.62 -0.21 6.79
C SER A 197 5.82 -0.02 7.70
N ASP A 198 5.91 1.02 8.53
CA ASP A 198 6.97 1.08 9.55
C ASP A 198 6.67 0.08 10.69
N CYS A 199 5.39 -0.19 10.98
CA CYS A 199 4.96 -1.15 12.00
C CYS A 199 4.45 -2.48 11.41
N HIS A 200 3.70 -2.44 10.31
CA HIS A 200 3.06 -3.61 9.72
C HIS A 200 3.81 -4.17 8.52
N ASN A 201 3.68 -5.48 8.28
CA ASN A 201 3.97 -6.11 7.00
C ASN A 201 2.66 -6.53 6.32
N SER A 202 2.22 -5.75 5.34
CA SER A 202 0.97 -6.00 4.60
C SER A 202 0.98 -7.31 3.82
N HIS A 203 2.15 -7.93 3.62
CA HIS A 203 2.26 -9.21 2.93
C HIS A 203 2.21 -10.41 3.88
N GLY A 204 1.99 -10.22 5.18
CA GLY A 204 2.00 -11.29 6.17
C GLY A 204 3.18 -11.19 7.15
N SER A 205 2.96 -11.57 8.39
CA SER A 205 4.02 -11.76 9.40
C SER A 205 3.58 -12.77 10.44
N ALA A 206 4.54 -13.27 11.23
CA ALA A 206 4.26 -14.12 12.39
C ALA A 206 3.67 -13.33 13.58
N GLY A 207 3.84 -12.00 13.59
CA GLY A 207 3.34 -11.14 14.65
C GLY A 207 1.83 -10.94 14.62
N PRO A 208 1.20 -10.64 15.77
CA PRO A 208 -0.22 -10.38 15.84
C PRO A 208 -0.59 -9.18 14.96
N LYS A 209 -1.74 -9.25 14.28
CA LYS A 209 -2.25 -8.16 13.42
C LYS A 209 -1.21 -7.68 12.40
N LEU A 210 -0.40 -8.60 11.88
CA LEU A 210 0.61 -8.32 10.85
C LEU A 210 1.71 -7.33 11.26
N VAL A 211 2.03 -7.18 12.55
CA VAL A 211 3.19 -6.37 12.95
C VAL A 211 4.50 -7.04 12.51
N LYS A 212 5.53 -6.26 12.19
CA LYS A 212 6.77 -6.76 11.56
C LYS A 212 7.58 -7.71 12.42
N LYS A 213 7.54 -7.55 13.74
CA LYS A 213 8.25 -8.42 14.69
C LYS A 213 7.31 -9.51 15.21
N ASN A 214 7.83 -10.45 15.99
CA ASN A 214 7.05 -11.57 16.48
C ASN A 214 6.04 -11.14 17.54
N THR A 215 6.33 -10.03 18.24
CA THR A 215 5.41 -9.43 19.21
C THR A 215 5.16 -7.95 18.93
N LEU A 216 4.10 -7.41 19.53
CA LEU A 216 3.85 -5.97 19.50
C LEU A 216 5.00 -5.20 20.15
N ASN A 217 5.43 -5.62 21.34
CA ASN A 217 6.48 -4.95 22.11
C ASN A 217 7.80 -4.86 21.33
N GLU A 218 8.23 -5.95 20.69
CA GLU A 218 9.42 -5.93 19.83
C GLU A 218 9.29 -4.95 18.67
N THR A 219 8.08 -4.80 18.10
CA THR A 219 7.82 -3.80 17.06
C THR A 219 7.94 -2.39 17.64
N CYS A 220 7.39 -2.13 18.83
CA CYS A 220 7.53 -0.85 19.52
C CYS A 220 8.99 -0.51 19.82
N TYR A 221 9.78 -1.49 20.29
CA TYR A 221 11.20 -1.31 20.64
C TYR A 221 12.10 -1.05 19.44
N SER A 222 11.63 -1.23 18.20
CA SER A 222 12.38 -0.81 17.01
C SER A 222 12.63 0.69 16.96
N CYS A 223 11.78 1.48 17.62
CA CYS A 223 11.93 2.93 17.78
C CYS A 223 12.02 3.34 19.26
N HIS A 224 11.22 2.72 20.14
CA HIS A 224 11.17 3.00 21.58
C HIS A 224 12.10 2.08 22.37
N ALA A 225 13.37 2.01 21.95
CA ALA A 225 14.37 1.12 22.54
C ALA A 225 14.59 1.41 24.04
N GLU A 226 14.37 2.66 24.46
CA GLU A 226 14.49 3.08 25.85
C GLU A 226 13.48 2.43 26.79
N LYS A 227 12.44 1.77 26.26
CA LYS A 227 11.36 1.09 27.01
C LYS A 227 11.50 -0.43 27.05
N ARG A 228 12.56 -1.00 26.46
CA ARG A 228 12.73 -2.44 26.27
C ARG A 228 13.04 -3.21 27.56
N GLY A 229 13.72 -2.59 28.51
CA GLY A 229 14.29 -3.29 29.65
C GLY A 229 15.44 -4.26 29.27
N PRO A 230 15.79 -5.21 30.15
CA PRO A 230 15.15 -5.46 31.43
C PRO A 230 15.38 -4.31 32.41
N TYR A 231 14.36 -3.97 33.19
CA TYR A 231 14.51 -3.06 34.33
C TYR A 231 14.67 -3.86 35.62
N LEU A 232 15.29 -3.27 36.65
CA LEU A 232 15.31 -3.88 37.98
C LEU A 232 13.89 -4.03 38.55
N TRP A 233 13.07 -3.00 38.35
CA TRP A 233 11.66 -2.97 38.74
C TRP A 233 10.82 -2.72 37.51
N GLU A 234 10.24 -3.78 36.95
CA GLU A 234 9.40 -3.71 35.77
C GLU A 234 7.94 -3.41 36.14
N HIS A 235 7.27 -2.60 35.32
CA HIS A 235 5.81 -2.51 35.39
C HIS A 235 5.22 -3.62 34.52
N GLN A 236 4.69 -4.68 35.13
CA GLN A 236 4.30 -5.92 34.43
C GLN A 236 3.45 -5.72 33.15
N PRO A 237 2.40 -4.89 33.10
CA PRO A 237 1.69 -4.58 31.86
C PRO A 237 2.58 -4.11 30.70
N VAL A 238 3.66 -3.38 30.97
CA VAL A 238 4.58 -2.84 29.95
C VAL A 238 5.44 -3.95 29.34
N THR A 239 5.85 -4.94 30.13
CA THR A 239 6.64 -6.08 29.63
C THR A 239 5.81 -7.05 28.82
N GLU A 240 4.50 -7.10 29.08
CA GLU A 240 3.57 -8.01 28.39
C GLU A 240 3.04 -7.43 27.07
N ASP A 241 2.38 -6.27 27.12
CA ASP A 241 1.72 -5.68 25.95
C ASP A 241 1.58 -4.16 26.10
N CYS A 242 2.34 -3.41 25.31
CA CYS A 242 2.28 -1.94 25.24
C CYS A 242 0.85 -1.44 24.93
N SER A 243 0.06 -2.21 24.19
CA SER A 243 -1.30 -1.85 23.85
C SER A 243 -2.28 -2.02 24.99
N SER A 244 -1.92 -2.62 26.12
CA SER A 244 -2.76 -2.66 27.32
C SER A 244 -3.17 -1.25 27.75
N CYS A 245 -2.24 -0.29 27.68
CA CYS A 245 -2.52 1.12 27.99
C CYS A 245 -2.59 2.02 26.75
N HIS A 246 -1.83 1.69 25.68
CA HIS A 246 -1.74 2.54 24.49
C HIS A 246 -2.66 2.09 23.34
N LYS A 247 -3.13 3.07 22.57
CA LYS A 247 -3.83 2.90 21.30
C LYS A 247 -2.90 3.38 20.17
N PRO A 248 -2.16 2.47 19.51
CA PRO A 248 -1.01 2.82 18.67
C PRO A 248 -1.36 3.67 17.44
N HIS A 249 -2.59 3.65 16.94
CA HIS A 249 -2.97 4.48 15.79
C HIS A 249 -3.41 5.90 16.17
N GLY A 250 -3.95 6.09 17.38
CA GLY A 250 -4.45 7.39 17.79
C GLY A 250 -5.43 7.39 18.96
N SER A 251 -5.28 8.36 19.85
CA SER A 251 -6.19 8.63 20.96
C SER A 251 -6.47 10.11 21.14
N ASN A 252 -7.63 10.42 21.73
CA ASN A 252 -7.92 11.78 22.22
C ASN A 252 -7.24 12.04 23.58
N LEU A 253 -6.63 11.02 24.19
CA LEU A 253 -5.92 11.10 25.46
C LEU A 253 -4.41 10.95 25.19
N SER A 254 -3.62 11.94 25.59
CA SER A 254 -2.18 11.95 25.36
C SER A 254 -1.41 11.30 26.53
N PRO A 255 -0.33 10.53 26.27
CA PRO A 255 0.17 10.10 24.96
C PRO A 255 -0.47 8.77 24.51
N LEU A 256 -1.31 8.80 23.48
CA LEU A 256 -1.95 7.63 22.87
C LEU A 256 -2.68 6.71 23.88
N LEU A 257 -3.23 7.22 24.99
CA LEU A 257 -3.79 6.39 26.06
C LEU A 257 -5.21 5.91 25.76
N LYS A 258 -5.58 4.70 26.21
CA LYS A 258 -6.97 4.20 26.13
C LYS A 258 -7.91 4.88 27.13
N ALA A 259 -7.41 5.21 28.32
CA ALA A 259 -8.11 5.88 29.41
C ALA A 259 -7.17 6.86 30.10
N ARG A 260 -7.73 7.85 30.80
CA ARG A 260 -6.94 8.88 31.48
C ARG A 260 -6.56 8.42 32.88
N SER A 261 -5.42 8.90 33.39
CA SER A 261 -5.15 8.85 34.83
C SER A 261 -6.23 9.64 35.61
N PRO A 262 -6.65 9.19 36.80
CA PRO A 262 -6.22 7.98 37.52
C PRO A 262 -6.95 6.69 37.10
N PHE A 263 -8.03 6.78 36.31
CA PHE A 263 -8.91 5.65 36.00
C PHE A 263 -8.19 4.44 35.40
N MET A 264 -7.26 4.67 34.47
CA MET A 264 -6.42 3.60 33.89
C MET A 264 -5.66 2.81 34.97
N CYS A 265 -5.12 3.50 35.98
CA CYS A 265 -4.36 2.86 37.04
C CYS A 265 -5.29 2.05 37.96
N SER A 266 -6.48 2.60 38.24
CA SER A 266 -7.49 1.95 39.09
C SER A 266 -8.12 0.70 38.48
N GLU A 267 -7.93 0.44 37.19
CA GLU A 267 -8.35 -0.83 36.56
C GLU A 267 -7.55 -2.03 37.09
N CYS A 268 -6.33 -1.81 37.59
CA CYS A 268 -5.48 -2.86 38.17
C CYS A 268 -5.07 -2.60 39.62
N HIS A 269 -5.02 -1.33 40.04
CA HIS A 269 -4.62 -0.93 41.38
C HIS A 269 -5.85 -0.54 42.22
N ASP A 270 -6.35 -1.48 43.02
CA ASP A 270 -7.48 -1.31 43.96
C ASP A 270 -7.03 -1.15 45.43
N GLY A 271 -5.70 -1.07 45.66
CA GLY A 271 -5.10 -1.21 46.97
C GLY A 271 -5.20 0.02 47.91
N PRO A 272 -4.83 -0.16 49.20
CA PRO A 272 -4.92 0.84 50.28
C PRO A 272 -3.82 1.90 50.20
N HIS A 273 -3.29 2.18 49.00
CA HIS A 273 -2.38 3.30 48.81
C HIS A 273 -3.07 4.53 49.41
N ASN A 274 -2.30 5.48 49.96
CA ASN A 274 -2.81 6.79 50.34
C ASN A 274 -3.39 7.59 49.14
N SER A 275 -3.76 6.92 48.04
CA SER A 275 -4.87 7.30 47.18
C SER A 275 -6.12 7.51 48.00
N LYS A 276 -6.17 8.65 48.69
CA LYS A 276 -7.41 9.36 49.03
C LYS A 276 -8.34 9.16 47.83
N ALA A 277 -9.57 8.72 48.10
CA ALA A 277 -10.54 8.26 47.12
C ALA A 277 -10.35 8.96 45.75
N PRO A 278 -10.24 8.21 44.63
CA PRO A 278 -10.06 8.79 43.29
C PRO A 278 -11.12 9.86 42.94
N TYR A 279 -12.23 9.79 43.67
CA TYR A 279 -13.42 10.60 43.55
C TYR A 279 -13.45 11.65 44.67
N GLY A 280 -12.65 12.71 44.50
CA GLY A 280 -13.25 14.02 44.76
C GLY A 280 -14.43 14.21 43.77
N PRO A 281 -15.49 14.94 44.10
CA PRO A 281 -16.73 15.06 43.29
C PRO A 281 -16.55 15.68 41.87
N VAL A 282 -15.33 15.71 41.32
CA VAL A 282 -14.92 16.54 40.18
C VAL A 282 -14.34 15.73 39.01
N ALA A 283 -14.29 14.39 39.07
CA ALA A 283 -13.56 13.59 38.07
C ALA A 283 -14.35 13.26 36.78
N ALA A 284 -15.69 13.34 36.80
CA ALA A 284 -16.54 13.21 35.62
C ALA A 284 -17.13 14.59 35.28
N GLY A 285 -16.64 15.23 34.23
CA GLY A 285 -17.03 16.60 33.91
C GLY A 285 -18.53 16.75 33.66
N TYR A 286 -19.22 17.45 34.57
CA TYR A 286 -20.02 18.66 34.28
C TYR A 286 -20.45 19.40 35.57
N GLN A 287 -20.38 20.74 35.53
CA GLN A 287 -21.35 21.68 36.11
C GLN A 287 -21.58 21.70 37.64
N GLY A 288 -20.54 21.97 38.40
CA GLY A 288 -20.68 22.51 39.75
C GLY A 288 -19.52 23.46 39.99
N GLY A 289 -19.72 24.75 39.70
CA GLY A 289 -18.71 25.78 39.93
C GLY A 289 -18.12 25.65 41.34
N TYR A 290 -16.81 25.81 41.44
CA TYR A 290 -16.02 25.99 42.66
C TYR A 290 -16.83 25.98 43.97
N VAL A 291 -17.00 24.79 44.56
CA VAL A 291 -17.36 24.65 45.98
C VAL A 291 -16.30 23.78 46.65
N GLY A 292 -15.22 24.43 47.10
CA GLY A 292 -14.30 23.86 48.10
C GLY A 292 -13.01 23.20 47.61
N THR A 293 -11.91 23.96 47.69
CA THR A 293 -10.49 23.59 47.89
C THR A 293 -9.88 22.44 47.08
N ASN A 294 -9.17 22.82 46.01
CA ASN A 294 -8.11 22.09 45.27
C ASN A 294 -8.39 20.65 44.77
N PRO A 295 -8.20 20.35 43.48
CA PRO A 295 -8.24 18.97 43.00
C PRO A 295 -7.23 18.11 43.77
N THR A 296 -7.62 16.88 44.12
CA THR A 296 -6.72 15.94 44.80
C THR A 296 -5.48 15.69 43.94
N GLU A 297 -4.33 15.42 44.56
CA GLU A 297 -3.06 15.16 43.85
C GLU A 297 -3.17 14.00 42.84
N ASN A 298 -4.14 13.10 43.05
CA ASN A 298 -4.44 11.96 42.18
C ASN A 298 -5.26 12.34 40.93
N ALA A 299 -5.94 13.49 40.93
CA ALA A 299 -6.76 13.99 39.83
C ALA A 299 -6.19 15.27 39.19
N GLY A 300 -5.36 16.03 39.90
CA GLY A 300 -4.69 17.23 39.43
C GLY A 300 -3.37 16.95 38.70
N GLY A 301 -3.00 17.82 37.75
CA GLY A 301 -1.73 17.70 37.03
C GLY A 301 -1.62 16.40 36.22
N ARG A 302 -0.59 15.58 36.49
CA ARG A 302 -0.40 14.27 35.87
C ARG A 302 -1.07 13.13 36.66
N GLY A 303 -1.88 13.44 37.66
CA GLY A 303 -2.52 12.48 38.56
C GLY A 303 -1.50 11.59 39.29
N CYS A 304 -1.66 10.27 39.19
CA CYS A 304 -0.75 9.30 39.82
C CYS A 304 0.72 9.53 39.42
N LEU A 305 0.96 10.02 38.20
CA LEU A 305 2.30 10.25 37.66
C LEU A 305 3.02 11.46 38.28
N ASN A 306 2.33 12.26 39.11
CA ASN A 306 2.99 13.30 39.91
C ASN A 306 4.02 12.68 40.89
N CYS A 307 3.74 11.46 41.38
CA CYS A 307 4.62 10.71 42.27
C CYS A 307 5.23 9.48 41.58
N HIS A 308 4.45 8.79 40.73
CA HIS A 308 4.85 7.57 40.04
C HIS A 308 5.33 7.86 38.62
N SER A 309 6.48 8.53 38.49
CA SER A 309 6.97 9.00 37.19
C SER A 309 7.55 7.89 36.28
N MET A 310 7.94 6.75 36.85
CA MET A 310 8.65 5.66 36.17
C MET A 310 7.73 4.49 35.79
N ILE A 311 6.52 4.78 35.29
CA ILE A 311 5.51 3.76 34.91
C ILE A 311 5.94 2.77 33.82
N HIS A 312 7.07 2.98 33.15
CA HIS A 312 7.61 2.03 32.17
C HIS A 312 8.68 1.09 32.76
N GLY A 313 8.98 1.23 34.05
CA GLY A 313 10.02 0.48 34.75
C GLY A 313 11.11 1.40 35.32
N SER A 314 11.77 0.93 36.37
CA SER A 314 12.85 1.64 37.08
C SER A 314 14.07 0.75 37.30
N ASN A 315 15.26 1.33 37.14
CA ASN A 315 16.53 0.71 37.51
C ASN A 315 17.06 1.18 38.87
N HIS A 316 16.31 2.02 39.59
CA HIS A 316 16.73 2.51 40.89
C HIS A 316 16.54 1.41 41.96
N PRO A 317 17.51 1.13 42.85
CA PRO A 317 17.37 0.09 43.88
C PRO A 317 16.10 0.23 44.73
N ALA A 318 15.73 1.47 45.07
CA ALA A 318 14.48 1.80 45.75
C ALA A 318 13.34 2.27 44.80
N GLY A 319 13.21 1.63 43.64
CA GLY A 319 12.27 1.96 42.55
C GLY A 319 11.06 1.03 42.42
N ALA A 320 10.85 0.12 43.39
CA ALA A 320 9.77 -0.88 43.35
C ALA A 320 8.35 -0.28 43.21
N LEU A 321 8.15 0.96 43.64
CA LEU A 321 6.89 1.70 43.50
C LEU A 321 6.88 2.66 42.29
N LEU A 322 7.86 2.59 41.39
CA LEU A 322 7.93 3.37 40.15
C LEU A 322 7.93 4.89 40.34
N HIS A 323 8.40 5.39 41.48
CA HIS A 323 8.51 6.83 41.77
C HIS A 323 9.85 7.45 41.35
N ARG A 324 10.88 6.64 41.11
CA ARG A 324 12.23 7.04 40.67
C ARG A 324 12.97 5.87 40.05
#